data_AF-A0A8J7ZFF0-F1
#
_entry.id   AF-A0A8J7ZFF0-F1
#
_cell.length_a   1.000
_cell.length_b   1.000
_cell.length_c   1.000
_cell.angle_alpha   90.00
_cell.angle_beta   90.00
_cell.angle_gamma   90.00
#
_symmetry.space_group_name_H-M   'P 1'
#
loop_
_entity.id
_entity.type
_entity.pdbx_description
1 polymer ?
#
loop_
_entity_poly.entity_id
_entity_poly.type
_entity_poly.pdbx_seq_one_letter_code
_entity_poly.pdbx_strand_id
1 'polypeptide(L)'
;MELLRDELPAREDLPWYVAPVPEAIEDLGLRLVWLVVATNVLGTAFGFYYYGIDPLAPGFVWEGSQFAFEPLAMWPFVPDSPVATLFIALAFGAWAVGRSNEYLTALAFFGCLKLGAWTPFVLLAFQSDFAYTGALMYNFLFWSHLAMVLQGFVLHRIGDFPVKAVAVAAGWYLLNDVVDYFVPVVGTPHHTVIPAEEVTASGVVHTPGPHRIAAAGAVVLTVLATFLALSTRAKKLERRRVRE
;
A
#
# COMPACT_ATOMS: atom_id res chain seq x y z
N MET A 1 -22.68 2.89 16.07
CA MET A 1 -21.24 2.63 15.85
C MET A 1 -20.50 3.62 16.72
N GLU A 2 -19.95 3.16 17.83
CA GLU A 2 -19.20 4.03 18.74
C GLU A 2 -17.94 4.50 18.02
N LEU A 3 -17.77 5.83 17.89
CA LEU A 3 -16.69 6.42 17.10
C LEU A 3 -15.31 6.26 17.78
N LEU A 4 -15.32 6.09 19.10
CA LEU A 4 -14.14 5.91 19.95
C LEU A 4 -14.18 4.52 20.57
N ARG A 5 -13.04 3.84 20.61
CA ARG A 5 -12.90 2.53 21.26
C ARG A 5 -12.21 2.69 22.62
N ASP A 6 -12.87 2.26 23.69
CA ASP A 6 -12.34 2.40 25.05
C ASP A 6 -11.26 1.34 25.36
N GLU A 7 -11.43 0.12 24.84
CA GLU A 7 -10.47 -0.98 25.02
C GLU A 7 -9.56 -1.16 23.79
N LEU A 8 -8.25 -1.00 24.02
CA LEU A 8 -7.20 -1.17 23.03
C LEU A 8 -6.42 -2.47 23.27
N PRO A 9 -5.85 -3.09 22.22
CA PRO A 9 -4.92 -4.21 22.39
C PRO A 9 -3.70 -3.74 23.16
N ALA A 10 -3.18 -4.55 24.09
CA ALA A 10 -1.94 -4.20 24.79
C ALA A 10 -0.79 -3.99 23.80
N ARG A 11 0.05 -2.98 24.06
CA ARG A 11 1.27 -2.78 23.29
C ARG A 11 2.33 -3.78 23.72
N GLU A 12 2.81 -4.58 22.78
CA GLU A 12 3.91 -5.50 23.04
C GLU A 12 5.25 -4.72 23.07
N ASP A 13 6.15 -5.10 23.98
CA ASP A 13 7.51 -4.54 24.06
C ASP A 13 8.39 -5.10 22.93
N LEU A 14 8.16 -4.57 21.73
CA LEU A 14 8.85 -4.92 20.50
C LEU A 14 10.00 -3.93 20.21
N PRO A 15 11.07 -4.37 19.53
CA PRO A 15 12.15 -3.48 19.12
C PRO A 15 11.67 -2.32 18.23
N TRP A 16 12.33 -1.18 18.34
CA TRP A 16 11.98 0.05 17.61
C TRP A 16 11.87 -0.12 16.09
N TYR A 17 12.61 -1.04 15.47
CA TYR A 17 12.62 -1.23 14.02
C TYR A 17 11.38 -1.97 13.49
N VAL A 18 10.61 -2.64 14.35
CA VAL A 18 9.31 -3.26 14.00
C VAL A 18 8.11 -2.50 14.61
N ALA A 19 8.33 -1.72 15.66
CA ALA A 19 7.35 -0.84 16.29
C ALA A 19 7.91 0.59 16.46
N PRO A 20 8.22 1.31 15.36
CA PRO A 20 8.84 2.64 15.42
C PRO A 20 7.87 3.75 15.83
N VAL A 21 6.56 3.50 15.74
CA VAL A 21 5.53 4.50 16.03
C VAL A 21 5.39 4.65 17.55
N PRO A 22 5.40 5.88 18.09
CA PRO A 22 5.12 6.13 19.49
C PRO A 22 3.76 5.56 19.91
N GLU A 23 3.69 4.96 21.09
CA GLU A 23 2.47 4.33 21.64
C GLU A 23 1.26 5.27 21.62
N ALA A 24 1.44 6.55 21.96
CA ALA A 24 0.36 7.54 21.94
C ALA A 24 -0.26 7.72 20.54
N ILE A 25 0.53 7.57 19.47
CA ILE A 25 0.07 7.68 18.08
C ILE A 25 -0.62 6.39 17.65
N GLU A 26 -0.06 5.22 18.02
CA GLU A 26 -0.72 3.93 17.80
C GLU A 26 -2.11 3.91 18.45
N ASP A 27 -2.18 4.32 19.72
CA ASP A 27 -3.41 4.34 20.51
C ASP A 27 -4.41 5.35 19.96
N LEU A 28 -3.97 6.54 19.55
CA LEU A 28 -4.85 7.52 18.90
C LEU A 28 -5.47 6.95 17.63
N GLY A 29 -4.68 6.30 16.77
CA GLY A 29 -5.15 5.69 15.54
C GLY A 29 -6.16 4.57 15.80
N LEU A 30 -5.89 3.69 16.79
CA LEU A 30 -6.78 2.59 17.15
C LEU A 30 -8.07 3.07 17.84
N ARG A 31 -8.03 4.15 18.63
CA ARG A 31 -9.23 4.78 19.19
C ARG A 31 -10.10 5.37 18.09
N LEU A 32 -9.49 6.00 17.10
CA LEU A 32 -10.14 6.61 15.94
C LEU A 32 -10.26 5.65 14.76
N VAL A 33 -10.34 4.33 15.00
CA VAL A 33 -10.27 3.31 13.94
C VAL A 33 -11.30 3.53 12.83
N TRP A 34 -12.50 4.02 13.14
CA TRP A 34 -13.51 4.29 12.11
C TRP A 34 -13.18 5.49 11.22
N LEU A 35 -12.45 6.49 11.75
CA LEU A 35 -11.91 7.57 10.94
C LEU A 35 -10.77 7.06 10.05
N VAL A 36 -9.92 6.18 10.57
CA VAL A 36 -8.87 5.52 9.79
C VAL A 36 -9.49 4.69 8.65
N VAL A 37 -10.51 3.89 8.94
CA VAL A 37 -11.25 3.09 7.95
C VAL A 37 -11.88 4.00 6.90
N ALA A 38 -12.63 5.03 7.31
CA ALA A 38 -13.28 5.96 6.38
C ALA A 38 -12.27 6.67 5.47
N THR A 39 -11.15 7.14 6.04
CA THR A 39 -10.08 7.81 5.28
C THR A 39 -9.48 6.88 4.23
N ASN A 40 -9.23 5.61 4.56
CA ASN A 40 -8.70 4.66 3.60
C ASN A 40 -9.72 4.24 2.55
N VAL A 41 -11.00 4.11 2.88
CA VAL A 41 -12.07 3.88 1.89
C VAL A 41 -12.17 5.05 0.91
N LEU A 42 -12.10 6.29 1.42
CA LEU A 42 -12.07 7.49 0.57
C LEU A 42 -10.80 7.54 -0.27
N GLY A 43 -9.65 7.15 0.29
CA GLY A 43 -8.39 7.02 -0.44
C GLY A 43 -8.46 5.98 -1.56
N THR A 44 -9.08 4.82 -1.32
CA THR A 44 -9.35 3.80 -2.34
C THR A 44 -10.24 4.36 -3.44
N ALA A 45 -11.37 4.98 -3.10
CA ALA A 45 -12.30 5.53 -4.09
C ALA A 45 -11.65 6.64 -4.93
N PHE A 46 -10.96 7.58 -4.28
CA PHE A 46 -10.18 8.62 -4.95
C PHE A 46 -9.09 8.01 -5.84
N GLY A 47 -8.42 6.97 -5.37
CA GLY A 47 -7.41 6.26 -6.11
C GLY A 47 -7.95 5.62 -7.40
N PHE A 48 -9.04 4.86 -7.34
CA PHE A 48 -9.66 4.32 -8.55
C PHE A 48 -10.13 5.42 -9.52
N TYR A 49 -10.66 6.52 -8.97
CA TYR A 49 -10.98 7.72 -9.76
C TYR A 49 -9.73 8.28 -10.44
N TYR A 50 -8.62 8.47 -9.72
CA TYR A 50 -7.36 8.98 -10.25
C TYR A 50 -6.84 8.16 -11.45
N TYR A 51 -7.07 6.85 -11.45
CA TYR A 51 -6.67 5.96 -12.54
C TYR A 51 -7.65 5.92 -13.72
N GLY A 52 -8.84 6.51 -13.59
CA GLY A 52 -9.79 6.67 -14.69
C GLY A 52 -11.21 6.21 -14.44
N ILE A 53 -11.51 5.55 -13.31
CA ILE A 53 -12.88 5.07 -13.05
C ILE A 53 -13.75 6.22 -12.59
N ASP A 54 -14.72 6.60 -13.40
CA ASP A 54 -15.75 7.57 -13.04
C ASP A 54 -17.15 6.96 -13.29
N PRO A 55 -17.86 6.55 -12.22
CA PRO A 55 -19.21 6.01 -12.34
C PRO A 55 -20.23 6.99 -12.94
N LEU A 56 -19.91 8.29 -12.99
CA LEU A 56 -20.77 9.33 -13.52
C LEU A 56 -20.42 9.72 -14.97
N ALA A 57 -19.25 9.30 -15.47
CA ALA A 57 -18.82 9.58 -16.84
C ALA A 57 -19.47 8.63 -17.86
N PRO A 58 -19.80 9.11 -19.08
CA PRO A 58 -20.17 8.24 -20.19
C PRO A 58 -19.06 7.22 -20.47
N GLY A 59 -19.36 5.93 -20.31
CA GLY A 59 -18.40 4.85 -20.56
C GLY A 59 -17.66 4.29 -19.34
N PHE A 60 -17.97 4.74 -18.11
CA PHE A 60 -17.39 4.27 -16.82
C PHE A 60 -15.89 4.53 -16.62
N VAL A 61 -15.13 4.61 -17.70
CA VAL A 61 -13.71 4.99 -17.75
C VAL A 61 -13.57 6.22 -18.63
N TRP A 62 -12.93 7.28 -18.13
CA TRP A 62 -12.72 8.47 -18.96
C TRP A 62 -11.64 8.25 -20.01
N GLU A 63 -11.84 8.88 -21.18
CA GLU A 63 -10.90 8.84 -22.30
C GLU A 63 -9.54 9.43 -21.91
N GLY A 64 -8.46 8.74 -22.26
CA GLY A 64 -7.09 9.15 -21.91
C GLY A 64 -6.65 8.82 -20.48
N SER A 65 -7.48 8.16 -19.68
CA SER A 65 -7.06 7.60 -18.38
C SER A 65 -6.13 6.41 -18.51
N GLN A 66 -5.45 6.05 -17.41
CA GLN A 66 -4.66 4.82 -17.34
C GLN A 66 -5.50 3.58 -17.65
N PHE A 67 -6.71 3.47 -17.07
CA PHE A 67 -7.59 2.34 -17.38
C PHE A 67 -8.08 2.31 -18.84
N ALA A 68 -8.09 3.45 -19.56
CA ALA A 68 -8.55 3.50 -20.95
C ALA A 68 -7.59 2.83 -21.94
N PHE A 69 -6.29 2.80 -21.63
CA PHE A 69 -5.26 2.17 -22.49
C PHE A 69 -4.74 0.83 -21.93
N GLU A 70 -5.23 0.41 -20.77
CA GLU A 70 -4.79 -0.80 -20.08
C GLU A 70 -5.73 -1.99 -20.39
N PRO A 71 -5.21 -3.14 -20.87
CA PRO A 71 -6.01 -4.35 -21.03
C PRO A 71 -6.84 -4.71 -19.79
N LEU A 72 -8.12 -5.04 -19.98
CA LEU A 72 -9.06 -5.41 -18.90
C LEU A 72 -8.52 -6.51 -17.97
N ALA A 73 -7.75 -7.46 -18.51
CA ALA A 73 -7.16 -8.55 -17.73
C ALA A 73 -6.12 -8.09 -16.71
N MET A 74 -5.54 -6.91 -16.91
CA MET A 74 -4.48 -6.34 -16.07
C MET A 74 -4.99 -5.33 -15.04
N TRP A 75 -6.26 -4.93 -15.13
CA TRP A 75 -6.89 -4.03 -14.18
C TRP A 75 -6.75 -4.43 -12.70
N PRO A 76 -6.67 -5.70 -12.30
CA PRO A 76 -6.42 -6.06 -10.90
C PRO A 76 -5.02 -5.71 -10.37
N PHE A 77 -4.04 -5.51 -11.26
CA PHE A 77 -2.63 -5.25 -10.92
C PHE A 77 -2.25 -3.77 -11.02
N VAL A 78 -3.04 -2.99 -11.75
CA VAL A 78 -2.75 -1.59 -12.06
C VAL A 78 -3.00 -0.61 -10.90
N PRO A 79 -4.13 -0.67 -10.16
CA PRO A 79 -4.43 0.27 -9.09
C PRO A 79 -3.73 -0.15 -7.79
N ASP A 80 -2.41 0.04 -7.75
CA ASP A 80 -1.49 -0.23 -6.64
C ASP A 80 -2.01 0.25 -5.27
N SER A 81 -1.78 1.53 -4.95
CA SER A 81 -2.15 2.11 -3.66
C SER A 81 -3.66 2.15 -3.39
N PRO A 82 -4.58 2.21 -4.39
CA PRO A 82 -6.01 1.99 -4.15
C PRO A 82 -6.32 0.61 -3.54
N VAL A 83 -5.69 -0.46 -4.03
CA VAL A 83 -5.88 -1.81 -3.45
C VAL A 83 -5.24 -1.92 -2.07
N ALA A 84 -4.07 -1.32 -1.84
CA ALA A 84 -3.45 -1.31 -0.52
C ALA A 84 -4.28 -0.55 0.53
N THR A 85 -4.84 0.61 0.16
CA THR A 85 -5.76 1.38 1.02
C THR A 85 -7.05 0.61 1.32
N LEU A 86 -7.52 -0.22 0.37
CA LEU A 86 -8.65 -1.12 0.62
C LEU A 86 -8.29 -2.20 1.64
N PHE A 87 -7.12 -2.84 1.50
CA PHE A 87 -6.69 -3.88 2.44
C PHE A 87 -6.54 -3.36 3.87
N ILE A 88 -6.00 -2.16 4.05
CA ILE A 88 -5.88 -1.56 5.38
C ILE A 88 -7.24 -1.17 5.97
N ALA A 89 -8.17 -0.62 5.16
CA ALA A 89 -9.53 -0.37 5.60
C ALA A 89 -10.22 -1.66 6.06
N LEU A 90 -10.06 -2.74 5.29
CA LEU A 90 -10.60 -4.06 5.62
C LEU A 90 -9.93 -4.67 6.85
N ALA A 91 -8.62 -4.55 7.01
CA ALA A 91 -7.89 -5.09 8.17
C ALA A 91 -8.34 -4.42 9.48
N PHE A 92 -8.33 -3.08 9.52
CA PHE A 92 -8.80 -2.33 10.69
C PHE A 92 -10.30 -2.47 10.93
N GLY A 93 -11.12 -2.45 9.87
CA GLY A 93 -12.56 -2.66 9.98
C GLY A 93 -12.91 -4.05 10.50
N ALA A 94 -12.26 -5.09 9.98
CA ALA A 94 -12.45 -6.46 10.44
C ALA A 94 -12.03 -6.63 11.91
N TRP A 95 -10.89 -6.05 12.31
CA TRP A 95 -10.49 -6.01 13.71
C TRP A 95 -11.50 -5.27 14.60
N ALA A 96 -11.97 -4.10 14.16
CA ALA A 96 -12.91 -3.27 14.93
C ALA A 96 -14.23 -3.99 15.24
N VAL A 97 -14.70 -4.86 14.33
CA VAL A 97 -15.92 -5.67 14.51
C VAL A 97 -15.65 -7.07 15.11
N GLY A 98 -14.45 -7.33 15.63
CA GLY A 98 -14.10 -8.59 16.28
C GLY A 98 -13.89 -9.77 15.31
N ARG A 99 -13.59 -9.48 14.05
CA ARG A 99 -13.38 -10.47 12.97
C ARG A 99 -11.99 -10.35 12.33
N SER A 100 -10.97 -10.05 13.13
CA SER A 100 -9.58 -9.90 12.68
C SER A 100 -9.15 -11.04 11.77
N ASN A 101 -8.37 -10.73 10.72
CA ASN A 101 -7.91 -11.70 9.74
C ASN A 101 -6.42 -11.46 9.43
N GLU A 102 -5.59 -12.44 9.73
CA GLU A 102 -4.14 -12.37 9.56
C GLU A 102 -3.69 -12.18 8.10
N TYR A 103 -4.44 -12.71 7.12
CA TYR A 103 -4.13 -12.51 5.71
C TYR A 103 -4.40 -11.06 5.28
N LEU A 104 -5.52 -10.49 5.71
CA LEU A 104 -5.81 -9.07 5.46
C LEU A 104 -4.78 -8.17 6.14
N THR A 105 -4.43 -8.45 7.39
CA THR A 105 -3.40 -7.70 8.12
C THR A 105 -2.04 -7.77 7.42
N ALA A 106 -1.63 -8.94 6.94
CA ALA A 106 -0.37 -9.09 6.20
C ALA A 106 -0.40 -8.35 4.85
N LEU A 107 -1.49 -8.46 4.09
CA LEU A 107 -1.66 -7.75 2.81
C LEU A 107 -1.67 -6.22 3.00
N ALA A 108 -2.34 -5.74 4.04
CA ALA A 108 -2.35 -4.33 4.42
C ALA A 108 -0.96 -3.84 4.83
N PHE A 109 -0.23 -4.62 5.63
CA PHE A 109 1.12 -4.28 6.08
C PHE A 109 2.09 -4.12 4.91
N PHE A 110 2.09 -5.09 4.00
CA PHE A 110 2.93 -5.02 2.81
C PHE A 110 2.54 -3.83 1.93
N GLY A 111 1.25 -3.62 1.66
CA GLY A 111 0.80 -2.50 0.82
C GLY A 111 1.17 -1.15 1.39
N CYS A 112 0.99 -0.99 2.71
CA CYS A 112 1.33 0.24 3.42
C CYS A 112 2.82 0.54 3.39
N LEU A 113 3.68 -0.45 3.68
CA LEU A 113 5.12 -0.23 3.70
C LEU A 113 5.69 -0.12 2.28
N LYS A 114 5.30 -1.01 1.37
CA LYS A 114 5.81 -1.04 0.01
C LYS A 114 5.30 0.15 -0.79
N LEU A 115 4.00 0.22 -1.02
CA LEU A 115 3.44 1.24 -1.92
C LEU A 115 3.44 2.62 -1.25
N GLY A 116 3.24 2.67 0.08
CA GLY A 116 3.37 3.91 0.84
C GLY A 116 4.77 4.51 0.86
N ALA A 117 5.84 3.71 0.78
CA ALA A 117 7.21 4.22 0.66
C ALA A 117 7.65 4.40 -0.80
N TRP A 118 7.17 3.56 -1.70
CA TRP A 118 7.52 3.61 -3.13
C TRP A 118 7.06 4.91 -3.78
N THR A 119 5.82 5.36 -3.52
CA THR A 119 5.31 6.59 -4.14
C THR A 119 6.14 7.83 -3.76
N PRO A 120 6.44 8.12 -2.47
CA PRO A 120 7.36 9.20 -2.10
C PRO A 120 8.76 9.05 -2.71
N PHE A 121 9.27 7.82 -2.80
CA PHE A 121 10.56 7.54 -3.44
C PHE A 121 10.56 7.94 -4.91
N VAL A 122 9.55 7.53 -5.68
CA VAL A 122 9.41 7.87 -7.11
C VAL A 122 9.17 9.37 -7.32
N LEU A 123 8.33 9.98 -6.49
CA LEU A 123 8.10 11.43 -6.52
C LEU A 123 9.39 12.22 -6.31
N LEU A 124 10.26 11.79 -5.38
CA LEU A 124 11.55 12.43 -5.14
C LEU A 124 12.57 12.13 -6.24
N ALA A 125 12.60 10.89 -6.74
CA ALA A 125 13.55 10.47 -7.77
C ALA A 125 13.31 11.19 -9.12
N PHE A 126 12.05 11.56 -9.42
CA PHE A 126 11.64 12.19 -10.67
C PHE A 126 10.88 13.50 -10.44
N GLN A 127 11.28 14.27 -9.42
CA GLN A 127 10.55 15.46 -8.96
C GLN A 127 10.31 16.50 -10.07
N SER A 128 11.26 16.66 -11.00
CA SER A 128 11.13 17.53 -12.17
C SER A 128 10.01 17.09 -13.12
N ASP A 129 9.85 15.78 -13.30
CA ASP A 129 8.91 15.19 -14.26
C ASP A 129 7.47 15.23 -13.73
N PHE A 130 7.29 15.33 -12.41
CA PHE A 130 5.98 15.52 -11.78
C PHE A 130 5.47 16.98 -11.74
N ALA A 131 6.19 17.94 -12.36
CA ALA A 131 5.80 19.36 -12.31
C ALA A 131 4.36 19.63 -12.81
N TYR A 132 3.87 18.84 -13.77
CA TYR A 132 2.50 18.97 -14.30
C TYR A 132 1.40 18.58 -13.31
N THR A 133 1.71 17.78 -12.28
CA THR A 133 0.74 17.29 -11.30
C THR A 133 0.18 18.42 -10.43
N GLY A 134 0.92 19.54 -10.32
CA GLY A 134 0.56 20.66 -9.47
C GLY A 134 0.88 20.41 -8.00
N ALA A 135 1.19 21.48 -7.26
CA ALA A 135 1.73 21.38 -5.90
C ALA A 135 0.77 20.70 -4.91
N LEU A 136 -0.54 20.92 -5.03
CA LEU A 136 -1.53 20.33 -4.12
C LEU A 136 -1.59 18.81 -4.27
N MET A 137 -1.71 18.31 -5.49
CA MET A 137 -1.76 16.87 -5.76
C MET A 137 -0.43 16.19 -5.45
N TYR A 138 0.70 16.81 -5.78
CA TYR A 138 2.02 16.28 -5.44
C TYR A 138 2.16 16.06 -3.92
N ASN A 139 1.81 17.08 -3.12
CA ASN A 139 1.88 16.98 -1.66
C ASN A 139 0.85 15.99 -1.10
N PHE A 140 -0.36 15.95 -1.67
CA PHE A 140 -1.35 14.96 -1.28
C PHE A 140 -0.79 13.54 -1.50
N LEU A 141 -0.27 13.22 -2.69
CA LEU A 141 0.33 11.92 -2.99
C LEU A 141 1.49 11.63 -2.03
N PHE A 142 2.41 12.57 -1.84
CA PHE A 142 3.58 12.38 -0.98
C PHE A 142 3.19 12.09 0.48
N TRP A 143 2.40 12.97 1.11
CA TRP A 143 2.09 12.86 2.53
C TRP A 143 1.07 11.77 2.85
N SER A 144 0.09 11.53 1.97
CA SER A 144 -0.87 10.43 2.16
C SER A 144 -0.18 9.06 2.13
N HIS A 145 0.82 8.88 1.25
CA HIS A 145 1.57 7.63 1.18
C HIS A 145 2.52 7.45 2.37
N LEU A 146 3.17 8.52 2.86
CA LEU A 146 3.89 8.45 4.14
C LEU A 146 2.96 8.11 5.32
N ALA A 147 1.72 8.60 5.30
CA ALA A 147 0.71 8.21 6.29
C ALA A 147 0.32 6.72 6.16
N MET A 148 0.34 6.13 4.96
CA MET A 148 0.19 4.68 4.81
C MET A 148 1.32 3.93 5.52
N VAL A 149 2.59 4.34 5.33
CA VAL A 149 3.74 3.73 6.02
C VAL A 149 3.55 3.75 7.54
N LEU A 150 3.13 4.89 8.09
CA LEU A 150 2.81 5.03 9.51
C LEU A 150 1.75 4.02 9.96
N GLN A 151 0.64 3.91 9.22
CA GLN A 151 -0.42 2.97 9.57
C GLN A 151 0.02 1.50 9.44
N GLY A 152 0.90 1.19 8.48
CA GLY A 152 1.53 -0.12 8.34
C GLY A 152 2.23 -0.55 9.62
N PHE A 153 2.97 0.37 10.25
CA PHE A 153 3.61 0.13 11.54
C PHE A 153 2.65 0.09 12.74
N VAL A 154 1.36 0.39 12.60
CA VAL A 154 0.36 0.19 13.67
C VAL A 154 -0.21 -1.23 13.64
N LEU A 155 -0.17 -1.92 12.48
CA LEU A 155 -0.81 -3.23 12.28
C LEU A 155 -0.26 -4.34 13.19
N HIS A 156 0.94 -4.20 13.76
CA HIS A 156 1.43 -5.13 14.78
C HIS A 156 0.51 -5.22 16.00
N ARG A 157 -0.20 -4.14 16.36
CA ARG A 157 -1.13 -4.14 17.49
C ARG A 157 -2.35 -5.05 17.27
N ILE A 158 -2.67 -5.39 16.02
CA ILE A 158 -3.90 -6.11 15.67
C ILE A 158 -3.66 -7.43 14.91
N GLY A 159 -2.40 -7.81 14.66
CA GLY A 159 -2.06 -9.03 13.94
C GLY A 159 -0.80 -9.72 14.45
N ASP A 160 -0.73 -11.02 14.21
CA ASP A 160 0.35 -11.90 14.63
C ASP A 160 1.32 -12.25 13.51
N PHE A 161 0.98 -11.98 12.24
CA PHE A 161 1.83 -12.25 11.07
C PHE A 161 2.26 -13.72 10.95
N PRO A 162 1.34 -14.69 10.99
CA PRO A 162 1.70 -16.09 10.76
C PRO A 162 2.37 -16.25 9.39
N VAL A 163 3.37 -17.12 9.30
CA VAL A 163 4.21 -17.30 8.10
C VAL A 163 3.38 -17.54 6.83
N LYS A 164 2.26 -18.26 6.93
CA LYS A 164 1.34 -18.49 5.80
C LYS A 164 0.71 -17.20 5.27
N ALA A 165 0.36 -16.25 6.13
CA ALA A 165 -0.20 -14.96 5.73
C ALA A 165 0.88 -14.07 5.10
N VAL A 166 2.08 -14.08 5.68
CA VAL A 166 3.25 -13.39 5.11
C VAL A 166 3.59 -13.95 3.74
N ALA A 167 3.53 -15.28 3.54
CA ALA A 167 3.78 -15.91 2.25
C ALA A 167 2.75 -15.51 1.18
N VAL A 168 1.46 -15.42 1.54
CA VAL A 168 0.42 -14.93 0.63
C VAL A 168 0.66 -13.47 0.25
N ALA A 169 0.96 -12.60 1.23
CA ALA A 169 1.25 -11.19 0.95
C ALA A 169 2.51 -11.03 0.10
N ALA A 170 3.60 -11.71 0.44
CA ALA A 170 4.84 -11.69 -0.34
C ALA A 170 4.61 -12.19 -1.77
N GLY A 171 3.84 -13.28 -1.95
CA GLY A 171 3.47 -13.79 -3.27
C GLY A 171 2.66 -12.78 -4.09
N TRP A 172 1.68 -12.12 -3.48
CA TRP A 172 0.89 -11.07 -4.13
C TRP A 172 1.78 -9.90 -4.60
N TYR A 173 2.56 -9.29 -3.71
CA TYR A 173 3.37 -8.12 -4.06
C TYR A 173 4.59 -8.45 -4.93
N LEU A 174 5.11 -9.68 -4.88
CA LEU A 174 6.11 -10.14 -5.84
C LEU A 174 5.50 -10.35 -7.23
N LEU A 175 4.26 -10.85 -7.32
CA LEU A 175 3.57 -10.93 -8.60
C LEU A 175 3.36 -9.54 -9.21
N ASN A 176 3.01 -8.54 -8.40
CA ASN A 176 2.96 -7.14 -8.84
C ASN A 176 4.34 -6.71 -9.37
N ASP A 177 5.42 -6.87 -8.60
CA ASP A 177 6.78 -6.53 -9.07
C ASP A 177 7.13 -7.16 -10.43
N VAL A 178 6.80 -8.44 -10.62
CA VAL A 178 7.04 -9.16 -11.86
C VAL A 178 6.26 -8.56 -13.03
N VAL A 179 4.96 -8.34 -12.86
CA VAL A 179 4.07 -7.79 -13.89
C VAL A 179 4.45 -6.33 -14.23
N ASP A 180 4.82 -5.57 -13.21
CA ASP A 180 5.12 -4.15 -13.29
C ASP A 180 6.48 -3.90 -13.95
N TYR A 181 7.51 -4.69 -13.64
CA TYR A 181 8.88 -4.30 -13.98
C TYR A 181 9.71 -5.34 -14.74
N PHE A 182 9.24 -6.58 -14.88
CA PHE A 182 10.08 -7.66 -15.40
C PHE A 182 9.46 -8.44 -16.56
N VAL A 183 8.22 -8.91 -16.42
CA VAL A 183 7.55 -9.79 -17.36
C VAL A 183 6.21 -9.19 -17.78
N PRO A 184 6.11 -8.64 -18.99
CA PRO A 184 4.84 -8.17 -19.52
C PRO A 184 3.97 -9.38 -19.88
N VAL A 185 3.00 -9.69 -19.04
CA VAL A 185 2.07 -10.81 -19.28
C VAL A 185 1.14 -10.51 -20.46
N VAL A 186 0.82 -9.23 -20.70
CA VAL A 186 -0.02 -8.77 -21.83
C VAL A 186 0.59 -7.54 -22.51
N GLY A 187 1.50 -7.74 -23.47
CA GLY A 187 2.06 -6.64 -24.26
C GLY A 187 3.24 -5.95 -23.57
N THR A 188 3.00 -4.87 -22.82
CA THR A 188 4.04 -4.08 -22.11
C THR A 188 3.90 -4.21 -20.60
N PRO A 189 4.91 -3.88 -19.78
CA PRO A 189 4.74 -3.82 -18.33
C PRO A 189 3.63 -2.87 -17.89
N HIS A 190 2.94 -3.21 -16.80
CA HIS A 190 1.67 -2.61 -16.39
C HIS A 190 1.74 -2.05 -14.96
N HIS A 191 2.37 -0.88 -14.81
CA HIS A 191 2.50 -0.22 -13.51
C HIS A 191 1.89 1.18 -13.52
N THR A 192 1.73 1.77 -12.34
CA THR A 192 1.40 3.21 -12.20
C THR A 192 2.25 4.06 -13.13
N VAL A 193 1.64 4.94 -13.94
CA VAL A 193 2.39 5.78 -14.89
C VAL A 193 3.48 6.59 -14.16
N ILE A 194 4.73 6.44 -14.61
CA ILE A 194 5.86 7.24 -14.15
C ILE A 194 6.11 8.30 -15.21
N PRO A 195 5.93 9.60 -14.93
CA PRO A 195 6.03 10.66 -15.96
C PRO A 195 7.38 10.79 -16.64
N ALA A 196 8.43 10.25 -16.03
CA ALA A 196 9.76 10.16 -16.63
C ALA A 196 9.84 9.10 -17.75
N GLU A 197 8.82 8.25 -17.90
CA GLU A 197 8.65 7.33 -19.02
C GLU A 197 7.71 7.92 -20.06
N GLU A 198 8.03 7.73 -21.34
CA GLU A 198 7.23 8.31 -22.42
C GLU A 198 5.90 7.55 -22.55
N VAL A 199 4.77 8.24 -22.46
CA VAL A 199 3.44 7.65 -22.68
C VAL A 199 3.03 7.86 -24.14
N THR A 200 2.87 6.77 -24.89
CA THR A 200 2.42 6.78 -26.29
C THR A 200 0.95 6.33 -26.40
N ALA A 201 0.35 6.51 -27.57
CA ALA A 201 -1.01 6.01 -27.86
C ALA A 201 -1.16 4.48 -27.70
N SER A 202 -0.04 3.74 -27.68
CA SER A 202 0.02 2.28 -27.49
C SER A 202 0.43 1.83 -26.09
N GLY A 203 0.63 2.76 -25.15
CA GLY A 203 1.05 2.48 -23.77
C GLY A 203 2.34 3.17 -23.35
N VAL A 204 2.85 2.80 -22.17
CA VAL A 204 4.06 3.36 -21.57
C VAL A 204 5.32 2.78 -22.22
N VAL A 205 6.23 3.66 -22.64
CA VAL A 205 7.57 3.31 -23.15
C VAL A 205 8.54 3.29 -21.98
N HIS A 206 8.87 2.07 -21.57
CA HIS A 206 9.78 1.77 -20.47
C HIS A 206 11.23 2.09 -20.83
N THR A 207 11.58 3.38 -20.83
CA THR A 207 12.97 3.78 -21.05
C THR A 207 13.84 3.21 -19.93
N PRO A 208 15.05 2.66 -20.22
CA PRO A 208 15.78 1.87 -19.24
C PRO A 208 16.18 2.59 -17.95
N GLY A 209 16.17 3.92 -17.89
CA GLY A 209 16.58 4.68 -16.71
C GLY A 209 15.51 4.69 -15.61
N PRO A 210 14.40 5.44 -15.82
CA PRO A 210 13.33 5.57 -14.82
C PRO A 210 12.72 4.24 -14.39
N HIS A 211 12.46 3.36 -15.36
CA HIS A 211 11.92 2.02 -15.13
C HIS A 211 12.75 1.22 -14.13
N ARG A 212 14.08 1.19 -14.32
CA ARG A 212 14.98 0.41 -13.45
C ARG A 212 15.09 1.00 -12.04
N ILE A 213 15.02 2.32 -11.90
CA ILE A 213 15.05 2.98 -10.58
C ILE A 213 13.78 2.64 -9.81
N ALA A 214 12.63 2.74 -10.48
CA ALA A 214 11.34 2.39 -9.90
C ALA A 214 11.26 0.91 -9.52
N ALA A 215 11.72 0.02 -10.40
CA ALA A 215 11.82 -1.42 -10.15
C ALA A 215 12.73 -1.74 -8.96
N ALA A 216 13.88 -1.09 -8.86
CA ALA A 216 14.81 -1.28 -7.74
C ALA A 216 14.17 -0.89 -6.41
N GLY A 217 13.47 0.25 -6.37
CA GLY A 217 12.69 0.67 -5.20
C GLY A 217 11.62 -0.36 -4.83
N ALA A 218 10.87 -0.83 -5.83
CA ALA A 218 9.78 -1.80 -5.63
C ALA A 218 10.28 -3.12 -5.02
N VAL A 219 11.36 -3.70 -5.58
CA VAL A 219 11.95 -4.95 -5.09
C VAL A 219 12.54 -4.80 -3.69
N VAL A 220 13.31 -3.73 -3.43
CA VAL A 220 13.90 -3.47 -2.11
C VAL A 220 12.80 -3.37 -1.05
N LEU A 221 11.70 -2.69 -1.37
CA LEU A 221 10.58 -2.52 -0.46
C LEU A 221 9.78 -3.81 -0.24
N THR A 222 9.64 -4.68 -1.24
CA THR A 222 9.06 -6.04 -1.06
C THR A 222 9.90 -6.88 -0.11
N VAL A 223 11.23 -6.87 -0.29
CA VAL A 223 12.16 -7.59 0.59
C VAL A 223 12.10 -7.03 2.01
N LEU A 224 12.10 -5.69 2.16
CA LEU A 224 12.01 -5.04 3.46
C LEU A 224 10.70 -5.36 4.18
N ALA A 225 9.55 -5.26 3.50
CA ALA A 225 8.25 -5.61 4.09
C ALA A 225 8.21 -7.07 4.54
N THR A 226 8.77 -7.99 3.74
CA THR A 226 8.89 -9.40 4.10
C THR A 226 9.74 -9.60 5.35
N PHE A 227 10.92 -8.98 5.39
CA PHE A 227 11.83 -9.05 6.53
C PHE A 227 11.17 -8.50 7.80
N LEU A 228 10.52 -7.33 7.72
CA LEU A 228 9.86 -6.71 8.87
C LEU A 228 8.67 -7.52 9.37
N ALA A 229 7.84 -8.08 8.48
CA ALA A 229 6.70 -8.91 8.87
C ALA A 229 7.15 -10.18 9.63
N LEU A 230 8.16 -10.88 9.10
CA LEU A 230 8.72 -12.07 9.76
C LEU A 230 9.44 -11.70 11.07
N SER A 231 10.13 -10.57 11.12
CA SER A 231 10.78 -10.07 12.34
C SER A 231 9.75 -9.75 13.42
N THR A 232 8.65 -9.07 13.08
CA THR A 232 7.54 -8.82 14.00
C THR A 232 6.99 -10.12 14.57
N ARG A 233 6.73 -11.11 13.72
CA ARG A 233 6.29 -12.45 14.16
C ARG A 233 7.28 -13.09 15.13
N ALA A 234 8.57 -13.10 14.78
CA ALA A 234 9.63 -13.70 15.59
C ALA A 234 9.73 -13.03 16.97
N LYS A 235 9.70 -11.69 17.02
CA LYS A 235 9.77 -10.95 18.28
C LYS A 235 8.54 -11.12 19.15
N LYS A 236 7.35 -11.17 18.57
CA LYS A 236 6.13 -11.54 19.32
C LYS A 236 6.25 -12.93 19.94
N LEU A 237 6.77 -13.92 19.21
CA LEU A 237 6.97 -15.28 19.73
C LEU A 237 8.01 -15.36 20.85
N GLU A 238 9.15 -14.70 20.69
CA GLU A 238 10.19 -14.61 21.73
C GLU A 238 9.61 -14.03 23.03
N ARG A 239 8.80 -12.96 22.93
CA ARG A 239 8.16 -12.33 24.10
C ARG A 239 7.11 -13.20 24.77
N ARG A 240 6.35 -14.01 24.02
CA ARG A 240 5.38 -14.96 24.59
C ARG A 240 6.09 -16.04 25.42
N ARG A 241 7.19 -16.59 24.91
CA ARG A 241 7.99 -17.60 25.62
C ARG A 241 8.62 -17.11 26.91
N VAL A 242 8.92 -15.82 27.04
CA VAL A 242 9.46 -15.23 28.27
C VAL A 242 8.38 -15.04 29.34
N ARG A 243 7.09 -15.03 28.96
CA ARG A 243 5.95 -14.83 29.87
C ARG A 243 5.33 -16.13 30.38
N GLU A 244 5.66 -17.27 29.76
CA GLU A 244 5.27 -18.64 30.17
C GLU A 244 6.27 -19.20 31.18
#